data_AF-A0A3Q4FXG2-F1
#
_entry.id   AF-A0A3Q4FXG2-F1
#
_cell.length_a   1.000
_cell.length_b   1.000
_cell.length_c   1.000
_cell.angle_alpha   90.00
_cell.angle_beta   90.00
_cell.angle_gamma   90.00
#
_symmetry.space_group_name_H-M   'P 1'
#
loop_
_entity.id
_entity.type
_entity.pdbx_description
1 polymer ?
#
loop_
_entity_poly.entity_id
_entity_poly.type
_entity_poly.pdbx_seq_one_letter_code
_entity_poly.pdbx_strand_id
1 'polypeptide(L)'
;MLLELRGQAVGLCGSCPKINSLPEVRGDQLRNIEDVCAICYQEFATSARLTPCHHYFHALCLRKWLYIQDTCPMCHQRVYVEEESRDRAAFSNNNGGYAPQQDALQGIHLILAR
;
A
#
# COMPACT_ATOMS: atom_id res chain seq x y z
N MET A 1 24.11 -30.31 -7.86
CA MET A 1 22.99 -29.74 -7.06
C MET A 1 23.57 -28.82 -6.01
N LEU A 2 23.65 -27.52 -6.33
CA LEU A 2 23.69 -26.37 -5.41
C LEU A 2 24.07 -25.17 -6.27
N LEU A 3 23.05 -24.60 -6.90
CA LEU A 3 23.12 -23.33 -7.59
C LEU A 3 22.21 -22.38 -6.82
N GLU A 4 22.72 -21.16 -6.65
CA GLU A 4 22.01 -19.95 -6.25
C GLU A 4 21.91 -19.69 -4.75
N LEU A 5 23.04 -19.13 -4.26
CA LEU A 5 23.04 -18.08 -3.25
C LEU A 5 21.98 -17.04 -3.63
N ARG A 6 20.76 -17.22 -3.12
CA ARG A 6 19.73 -16.19 -3.16
C ARG A 6 20.22 -15.05 -2.29
N GLY A 7 20.95 -14.13 -2.91
CA GLY A 7 21.14 -12.79 -2.38
C GLY A 7 19.75 -12.20 -2.16
N GLN A 8 19.25 -12.26 -0.93
CA GLN A 8 18.24 -11.32 -0.49
C GLN A 8 18.92 -9.95 -0.54
N ALA A 9 18.71 -9.26 -1.66
CA ALA A 9 18.68 -7.81 -1.65
C ALA A 9 17.66 -7.42 -0.58
N VAL A 10 18.16 -7.14 0.63
CA VAL A 10 17.46 -6.36 1.64
C VAL A 10 17.28 -4.97 1.04
N GLY A 11 16.28 -4.87 0.17
CA GLY A 11 15.93 -3.66 -0.54
C GLY A 11 15.62 -2.57 0.48
N LEU A 12 16.41 -1.51 0.41
CA LEU A 12 16.02 -0.16 0.77
C LEU A 12 15.69 0.04 2.26
N CYS A 13 16.74 0.27 3.06
CA CYS A 13 16.64 1.18 4.21
C CYS A 13 16.35 2.59 3.67
N GLY A 14 15.11 2.85 3.29
CA GLY A 14 14.75 3.98 2.42
C GLY A 14 13.57 4.83 2.87
N SER A 15 12.99 4.57 4.03
CA SER A 15 11.89 5.40 4.55
C SER A 15 12.14 5.76 6.00
N CYS A 16 12.95 6.80 6.19
CA CYS A 16 12.93 7.55 7.43
C CYS A 16 11.47 7.89 7.78
N PRO A 17 10.98 7.57 8.99
CA PRO A 17 9.56 7.69 9.31
C PRO A 17 9.08 9.13 9.15
N LYS A 18 8.30 9.40 8.10
CA LYS A 18 7.62 10.70 7.89
C LYS A 18 6.44 10.85 8.84
N ILE A 19 6.60 10.49 10.11
CA ILE A 19 5.52 10.54 11.09
C ILE A 19 4.96 11.96 11.20
N ASN A 20 5.81 12.97 11.02
CA ASN A 20 5.45 14.38 11.13
C ASN A 20 4.43 14.85 10.08
N SER A 21 4.20 14.11 8.97
CA SER A 21 3.17 14.44 7.98
C SER A 21 1.78 13.91 8.33
N LEU A 22 1.65 13.02 9.32
CA LEU A 22 0.34 12.51 9.74
C LEU A 22 -0.48 13.62 10.43
N PRO A 23 -1.82 13.61 10.34
CA PRO A 23 -2.63 14.51 11.14
C PRO A 23 -2.32 14.37 12.65
N GLU A 24 -2.31 15.49 13.35
CA GLU A 24 -2.09 15.55 14.79
C GLU A 24 -3.29 16.21 15.46
N VAL A 25 -3.84 15.52 16.47
CA VAL A 25 -4.97 16.00 17.27
C VAL A 25 -4.46 16.54 18.60
N ARG A 26 -4.97 17.69 19.03
CA ARG A 26 -4.60 18.42 20.25
C ARG A 26 -5.81 19.13 20.86
N GLY A 27 -5.67 19.60 22.10
CA GLY A 27 -6.66 20.47 22.74
C GLY A 27 -7.98 19.77 23.03
N ASP A 28 -9.11 20.46 22.81
CA ASP A 28 -10.45 19.95 23.13
C ASP A 28 -10.80 18.68 22.34
N GLN A 29 -10.32 18.57 21.10
CA GLN A 29 -10.55 17.40 20.27
C GLN A 29 -9.84 16.15 20.81
N LEU A 30 -8.76 16.33 21.59
CA LEU A 30 -8.07 15.23 22.27
C LEU A 30 -8.88 14.74 23.48
N ARG A 31 -9.57 15.64 24.19
CA ARG A 31 -10.40 15.29 25.35
C ARG A 31 -11.62 14.47 24.97
N ASN A 32 -12.10 14.64 23.73
CA ASN A 32 -13.20 13.85 23.18
C ASN A 32 -12.75 12.47 22.69
N ILE A 33 -11.44 12.22 22.58
CA ILE A 33 -10.89 10.89 22.30
C ILE A 33 -10.80 10.19 23.65
N GLU A 34 -11.90 9.58 24.10
CA GLU A 34 -11.98 8.71 25.29
C GLU A 34 -11.26 7.36 25.04
N ASP A 35 -10.03 7.41 24.54
CA ASP A 35 -9.23 6.25 24.13
C ASP A 35 -7.79 6.37 24.65
N VAL A 36 -7.05 5.27 24.59
CA VAL A 36 -5.66 5.16 25.09
C VAL A 36 -4.71 4.72 23.98
N CYS A 37 -3.44 5.08 24.12
CA CYS A 37 -2.43 4.66 23.16
C CYS A 37 -2.16 3.14 23.29
N ALA A 38 -2.47 2.36 22.25
CA ALA A 38 -2.31 0.89 22.28
C ALA A 38 -0.85 0.39 22.42
N ILE A 39 0.15 1.28 22.31
CA ILE A 39 1.57 0.92 22.46
C ILE A 39 2.02 1.03 23.93
N CYS A 40 1.59 2.06 24.65
CA CYS A 40 2.01 2.31 26.04
C CYS A 40 0.89 2.24 27.07
N TYR A 41 -0.36 2.02 26.62
CA TYR A 41 -1.57 1.90 27.44
C TYR A 41 -1.83 3.11 28.34
N GLN A 42 -1.47 4.30 27.87
CA GLN A 42 -1.67 5.58 28.56
C GLN A 42 -2.59 6.50 27.76
N GLU A 43 -3.32 7.35 28.48
CA GLU A 43 -4.18 8.39 27.91
C GLU A 43 -3.40 9.43 27.09
N PHE A 44 -4.10 10.11 26.18
CA PHE A 44 -3.50 11.15 25.36
C PHE A 44 -3.44 12.49 26.11
N ALA A 45 -2.29 12.80 26.72
CA ALA A 45 -2.13 14.02 27.54
C ALA A 45 -1.89 15.29 26.72
N THR A 46 -1.07 15.24 25.66
CA THR A 46 -0.66 16.43 24.90
C THR A 46 -1.08 16.39 23.45
N SER A 47 -0.86 15.25 22.79
CA SER A 47 -1.28 15.05 21.40
C SER A 47 -1.37 13.58 21.03
N ALA A 48 -2.18 13.31 20.00
CA ALA A 48 -2.29 12.03 19.34
C ALA A 48 -2.05 12.20 17.84
N ARG A 49 -1.36 11.26 17.21
CA ARG A 49 -1.25 11.13 15.76
C ARG A 49 -2.33 10.20 15.26
N LEU A 50 -3.03 10.64 14.22
CA LEU A 50 -4.03 9.86 13.53
C LEU A 50 -3.39 9.21 12.29
N THR A 51 -3.41 7.88 12.25
CA THR A 51 -2.97 7.13 11.06
C THR A 51 -4.03 7.18 9.94
N PRO A 52 -3.68 6.90 8.67
CA PRO A 52 -4.66 6.83 7.59
C PRO A 52 -5.73 5.74 7.80
N CYS A 53 -5.44 4.74 8.63
CA CYS A 53 -6.38 3.71 9.05
C CYS A 53 -7.24 4.13 10.26
N HIS A 54 -7.25 5.40 10.63
CA HIS A 54 -8.08 5.99 11.71
C HIS A 54 -7.77 5.50 13.13
N HIS A 55 -6.51 5.15 13.43
CA HIS A 55 -6.07 4.78 14.77
C HIS A 55 -5.22 5.89 15.41
N TYR A 56 -5.35 6.05 16.72
CA TYR A 56 -4.67 7.09 17.51
C TYR A 56 -3.46 6.54 18.27
N PHE A 57 -2.34 7.25 18.22
CA PHE A 57 -1.13 6.90 18.97
C PHE A 57 -0.38 8.15 19.42
N HIS A 58 0.40 8.09 20.51
CA HIS A 58 1.33 9.17 20.80
C HIS A 58 2.38 9.27 19.68
N ALA A 59 2.77 10.50 19.33
CA ALA A 59 3.79 10.74 18.31
C ALA A 59 5.10 9.99 18.61
N LEU A 60 5.52 9.94 19.88
CA LEU A 60 6.73 9.22 20.27
C LEU A 60 6.57 7.69 20.16
N CYS A 61 5.44 7.14 20.60
CA CYS A 61 5.19 5.71 20.54
C CYS A 61 5.14 5.21 19.09
N LEU A 62 4.36 5.90 18.25
CA LEU A 62 4.27 5.56 16.84
C LEU A 62 5.60 5.73 16.11
N ARG A 63 6.41 6.77 16.44
CA ARG A 63 7.74 6.96 15.83
C ARG A 63 8.67 5.78 16.12
N LYS A 64 8.68 5.29 17.36
CA LYS A 64 9.50 4.13 17.77
C LYS A 64 9.05 2.88 17.02
N TRP A 65 7.74 2.66 16.89
CA TRP A 65 7.21 1.53 16.14
C TRP A 65 7.62 1.58 14.66
N LEU A 66 7.46 2.75 14.03
CA LEU A 66 7.79 2.96 12.62
C LEU A 66 9.28 2.85 12.28
N TYR A 67 10.15 2.80 13.30
CA TYR A 67 11.55 2.46 13.11
C TYR A 67 11.77 0.96 12.85
N ILE A 68 10.83 0.11 13.28
CA ILE A 68 10.90 -1.34 13.18
C ILE A 68 10.00 -1.86 12.06
N GLN A 69 8.78 -1.32 11.94
CA GLN A 69 7.76 -1.77 10.99
C GLN A 69 6.98 -0.57 10.43
N ASP A 70 6.73 -0.53 9.12
CA ASP A 70 5.98 0.54 8.43
C ASP A 70 4.44 0.40 8.54
N THR A 71 3.96 -0.50 9.40
CA THR A 71 2.55 -0.87 9.54
C THR A 71 1.94 -0.40 10.86
N CYS A 72 0.61 -0.26 10.89
CA CYS A 72 -0.14 0.09 12.08
C CYS A 72 -0.17 -1.07 13.08
N PRO A 73 0.13 -0.86 14.37
CA PRO A 73 0.07 -1.92 15.39
C PRO A 73 -1.31 -2.56 15.58
N MET A 74 -2.38 -1.85 15.23
CA MET A 74 -3.77 -2.29 15.47
C MET A 74 -4.34 -3.10 14.31
N CYS A 75 -4.06 -2.69 13.07
CA CYS A 75 -4.68 -3.28 11.87
C CYS A 75 -3.68 -3.78 10.83
N HIS A 76 -2.39 -3.64 11.07
CA HIS A 76 -1.29 -4.04 10.18
C HIS A 76 -1.30 -3.39 8.79
N GLN A 77 -2.14 -2.37 8.57
CA GLN A 77 -2.14 -1.57 7.34
C GLN A 77 -0.94 -0.62 7.33
N ARG A 78 -0.39 -0.35 6.16
CA ARG A 78 0.71 0.60 5.99
C ARG A 78 0.30 1.99 6.46
N VAL A 79 1.17 2.62 7.26
CA VAL A 79 0.92 3.97 7.81
C VAL A 79 1.20 5.06 6.77
N TYR A 80 1.91 4.72 5.69
CA TYR A 80 2.19 5.60 4.56
C TYR A 80 1.66 4.98 3.27
N VAL A 81 1.12 5.83 2.40
CA VAL A 81 0.84 5.46 1.01
C VAL A 81 2.10 5.82 0.22
N GLU A 82 2.82 4.81 -0.25
CA GLU A 82 3.90 5.04 -1.21
C GLU A 82 3.22 5.45 -2.53
N GLU A 83 3.47 6.68 -2.98
CA GLU A 83 3.14 7.09 -4.35
C GLU A 83 3.98 6.20 -5.28
N GLU A 84 3.40 5.08 -5.72
CA GLU A 84 4.05 4.14 -6.60
C GLU A 84 4.48 4.88 -7.87
N SER A 85 5.79 4.97 -8.08
CA SER A 85 6.39 5.55 -9.27
C SER A 85 5.78 4.91 -10.51
N ARG A 86 5.06 5.72 -11.30
CA ARG A 86 4.41 5.41 -12.58
C ARG A 86 5.37 5.00 -13.70
N ASP A 87 6.48 4.30 -13.40
CA ASP A 87 7.56 4.04 -14.36
C ASP A 87 7.77 2.54 -14.69
N ARG A 88 6.73 1.70 -14.58
CA ARG A 88 6.79 0.31 -15.08
C ARG A 88 5.53 -0.13 -15.82
N ALA A 89 5.35 0.33 -17.06
CA ALA A 89 4.82 -0.46 -18.19
C ALA A 89 4.79 0.34 -19.51
N ALA A 90 5.95 0.76 -19.99
CA ALA A 90 6.12 1.13 -21.40
C ALA A 90 7.28 0.31 -21.99
N PHE A 91 7.15 -1.02 -21.97
CA PHE A 91 7.91 -1.88 -22.87
C PHE A 91 7.00 -2.28 -24.03
N SER A 92 7.31 -1.71 -25.19
CA SER A 92 6.71 -2.02 -26.49
C SER A 92 6.79 -3.52 -26.80
N ASN A 93 5.66 -4.10 -27.22
CA ASN A 93 5.67 -5.28 -28.09
C ASN A 93 4.77 -4.98 -29.30
N ASN A 94 5.38 -4.35 -30.32
CA ASN A 94 4.84 -4.29 -31.67
C ASN A 94 5.18 -5.61 -32.37
N ASN A 95 4.33 -6.64 -32.29
CA ASN A 95 4.14 -7.54 -33.42
C ASN A 95 2.89 -8.42 -33.25
N GLY A 96 1.88 -8.15 -34.06
CA GLY A 96 0.69 -8.98 -34.23
C GLY A 96 0.08 -8.76 -35.61
N GLY A 97 0.91 -8.47 -36.60
CA GLY A 97 0.52 -8.37 -38.00
C GLY A 97 0.99 -9.59 -38.77
N TYR A 98 0.11 -10.59 -38.93
CA TYR A 98 0.17 -11.51 -40.06
C TYR A 98 -1.25 -12.00 -40.36
N ALA A 99 -1.91 -11.35 -41.32
CA ALA A 99 -2.97 -11.96 -42.11
C ALA A 99 -2.31 -12.51 -43.38
N PRO A 100 -2.65 -13.74 -43.78
CA PRO A 100 -3.20 -13.87 -45.13
C PRO A 100 -4.38 -14.85 -45.21
N GLN A 101 -5.41 -14.41 -45.96
CA GLN A 101 -6.16 -15.13 -47.02
C GLN A 101 -5.75 -16.62 -47.20
N GLN A 102 -6.61 -17.65 -47.31
CA GLN A 102 -7.74 -17.96 -48.22
C GLN A 102 -8.42 -19.22 -47.60
N ASP A 103 -9.73 -19.44 -47.60
CA ASP A 103 -10.44 -20.15 -48.67
C ASP A 103 -11.95 -20.23 -48.37
N ALA A 104 -12.72 -20.25 -49.45
CA ALA A 104 -14.17 -20.20 -49.45
C ALA A 104 -14.81 -21.60 -49.34
N LEU A 105 -16.09 -21.59 -48.94
CA LEU A 105 -17.12 -22.64 -49.17
C LEU A 105 -17.03 -23.92 -48.31
N GLN A 106 -17.95 -24.03 -47.33
CA GLN A 106 -18.98 -25.09 -47.22
C GLN A 106 -19.89 -24.73 -46.02
N GLY A 107 -21.15 -24.29 -46.23
CA GLY A 107 -22.36 -25.09 -45.96
C GLY A 107 -22.54 -25.43 -44.47
N ILE A 108 -23.60 -25.11 -43.73
CA ILE A 108 -25.03 -25.26 -44.02
C ILE A 108 -25.85 -24.74 -42.82
N HIS A 109 -26.88 -23.92 -43.09
CA HIS A 109 -28.20 -23.89 -42.43
C HIS A 109 -28.35 -23.45 -40.95
N LEU A 110 -29.43 -22.65 -40.70
CA LEU A 110 -30.20 -22.49 -39.44
C LEU A 110 -29.56 -21.50 -38.44
N ILE A 111 -30.16 -20.42 -37.93
CA ILE A 111 -31.52 -19.87 -37.83
C ILE A 111 -31.25 -18.38 -37.46
N LEU A 112 -31.86 -17.35 -38.07
CA LEU A 112 -32.91 -16.53 -37.45
C LEU A 112 -33.08 -15.26 -38.31
N ALA A 113 -34.09 -15.27 -39.19
CA ALA A 113 -34.69 -14.04 -39.70
C ALA A 113 -36.20 -14.13 -39.41
N ARG A 114 -36.66 -13.33 -38.45
CA ARG A 114 -38.05 -12.88 -38.27
C ARG A 114 -38.00 -11.40 -37.93
#